data_AF-A0A970C251-F1
#
_entry.id   AF-A0A970C251-F1
#
_cell.length_a   1.000
_cell.length_b   1.000
_cell.length_c   1.000
_cell.angle_alpha   90.00
_cell.angle_beta   90.00
_cell.angle_gamma   90.00
#
_symmetry.space_group_name_H-M   'P 1'
#
loop_
_entity.id
_entity.type
_entity.pdbx_description
1 polymer ?
#
loop_
_entity_poly.entity_id
_entity_poly.type
_entity_poly.pdbx_seq_one_letter_code
_entity_poly.pdbx_strand_id
1 'polypeptide(L)'
;MAKRLAHLCLVVRDLDTAVSFYRDVLGMTEAFPFINKEGKQYGQYFHVGEGSFLELFAGEHDARDDRQSYRHFCLQVEDIAAEVDRLRKAGLTVSDVKTGTDRSYQAWLEDPDGNRIELHQYTPDSKQLPWAM
;
A
#
# COMPACT_ATOMS: atom_id res chain seq x y z
N MET A 1 -17.15 6.17 19.27
CA MET A 1 -17.22 5.18 18.16
C MET A 1 -16.14 5.51 17.14
N ALA A 2 -15.52 4.52 16.51
CA ALA A 2 -14.53 4.73 15.44
C ALA A 2 -15.21 5.29 14.18
N LYS A 3 -14.50 6.14 13.40
CA LYS A 3 -15.05 6.83 12.22
C LYS A 3 -14.57 6.26 10.88
N ARG A 4 -13.28 5.95 10.78
CA ARG A 4 -12.59 5.43 9.59
C ARG A 4 -11.31 4.72 10.01
N LEU A 5 -10.73 3.90 9.13
CA LEU A 5 -9.33 3.52 9.27
C LEU A 5 -8.47 4.76 9.01
N ALA A 6 -7.72 5.22 10.00
CA ALA A 6 -6.93 6.45 9.87
C ALA A 6 -5.58 6.18 9.19
N HIS A 7 -4.89 5.12 9.63
CA HIS A 7 -3.59 4.75 9.10
C HIS A 7 -3.37 3.24 9.16
N LEU A 8 -2.46 2.77 8.31
CA LEU A 8 -1.81 1.47 8.42
C LEU A 8 -0.38 1.69 8.91
N CYS A 9 0.10 0.86 9.83
CA CYS A 9 1.46 0.92 10.35
C CYS A 9 2.19 -0.38 9.97
N LEU A 10 3.36 -0.25 9.33
CA LEU A 10 4.21 -1.36 8.93
C LEU A 10 5.61 -1.21 9.54
N VAL A 11 6.18 -2.34 9.91
CA VAL A 11 7.61 -2.45 10.21
C VAL A 11 8.32 -2.86 8.92
N VAL A 12 9.41 -2.18 8.60
CA VAL A 12 10.23 -2.41 7.40
C VAL A 12 11.69 -2.63 7.82
N ARG A 13 12.39 -3.55 7.15
CA ARG A 13 13.79 -3.86 7.50
C ARG A 13 14.75 -2.76 7.08
N ASP A 14 14.50 -2.14 5.92
CA ASP A 14 15.32 -1.05 5.37
C ASP A 14 14.42 0.14 5.04
N LEU A 15 14.52 1.20 5.85
CA LEU A 15 13.64 2.36 5.73
C LEU A 15 13.84 3.11 4.42
N ASP A 16 15.08 3.27 3.96
CA ASP A 16 15.38 4.04 2.74
C ASP A 16 14.83 3.33 1.49
N THR A 17 14.96 2.00 1.46
CA THR A 17 14.39 1.13 0.41
C THR A 17 12.87 1.21 0.43
N ALA A 18 12.25 1.11 1.60
CA ALA A 18 10.79 1.20 1.71
C ALA A 18 10.28 2.59 1.32
N VAL A 19 10.89 3.67 1.81
CA VAL A 19 10.52 5.05 1.46
C VAL A 19 10.61 5.29 -0.04
N SER A 20 11.69 4.83 -0.68
CA SER A 20 11.85 4.96 -2.14
C SER A 20 10.81 4.16 -2.91
N PHE A 21 10.45 2.96 -2.45
CA PHE A 21 9.36 2.19 -3.04
C PHE A 21 8.01 2.93 -2.91
N TYR A 22 7.61 3.33 -1.71
CA TYR A 22 6.31 3.98 -1.52
C TYR A 22 6.21 5.34 -2.24
N ARG A 23 7.28 6.13 -2.26
CA ARG A 23 7.34 7.42 -2.97
C ARG A 23 7.45 7.24 -4.49
N ASP A 24 8.52 6.60 -4.96
CA ASP A 24 8.93 6.67 -6.36
C ASP A 24 8.20 5.62 -7.21
N VAL A 25 7.90 4.47 -6.62
CA VAL A 25 7.22 3.38 -7.32
C VAL A 25 5.70 3.54 -7.20
N LEU A 26 5.17 3.63 -5.97
CA LEU A 26 3.72 3.73 -5.75
C LEU A 26 3.18 5.16 -5.78
N GLY A 27 4.04 6.17 -5.94
CA GLY A 27 3.62 7.56 -6.13
C GLY A 27 3.00 8.20 -4.89
N MET A 28 3.24 7.66 -3.69
CA MET A 28 2.69 8.21 -2.46
C MET A 28 3.41 9.50 -2.04
N THR A 29 2.67 10.42 -1.42
CA THR A 29 3.22 11.69 -0.96
C THR A 29 3.75 11.55 0.47
N GLU A 30 5.03 11.81 0.68
CA GLU A 30 5.62 11.93 2.02
C GLU A 30 4.93 13.06 2.81
N ALA A 31 4.45 12.77 4.02
CA ALA A 31 3.86 13.75 4.92
C ALA A 31 4.92 14.33 5.86
N PHE A 32 5.58 13.48 6.66
CA PHE A 32 6.69 13.88 7.53
C PHE A 32 7.51 12.66 8.00
N PRO A 33 8.80 12.85 8.28
CA PRO A 33 9.64 11.81 8.88
C PRO A 33 9.48 11.73 10.39
N PHE A 34 9.78 10.57 10.98
CA PHE A 34 10.00 10.44 12.42
C PHE A 34 11.49 10.52 12.73
N ILE A 35 11.88 11.56 13.47
CA ILE A 35 13.26 11.84 13.85
C ILE A 35 13.43 11.63 15.36
N ASN A 36 14.46 10.89 15.77
CA ASN A 36 14.77 10.69 17.19
C ASN A 36 15.57 11.87 17.77
N LYS A 37 15.93 11.80 19.05
CA LYS A 37 16.65 12.90 19.74
C LYS A 37 18.06 13.13 19.18
N GLU A 38 18.64 12.12 18.53
CA GLU A 38 19.96 12.15 17.92
C GLU A 38 19.91 12.63 16.45
N GLY A 39 18.73 13.01 15.93
CA GLY A 39 18.57 13.49 14.56
C GLY A 39 18.49 12.37 13.51
N LYS A 40 18.43 11.10 13.93
CA LYS A 40 18.28 9.96 13.02
C LYS A 40 16.81 9.72 12.68
N GLN A 41 16.52 9.58 11.40
CA GLN A 41 15.22 9.11 10.94
C GLN A 41 15.04 7.62 11.27
N TYR A 42 13.92 7.29 11.92
CA TYR A 42 13.56 5.91 12.28
C TYR A 42 12.18 5.49 11.75
N GLY A 43 11.50 6.39 11.05
CA GLY A 43 10.26 6.10 10.35
C GLY A 43 9.86 7.19 9.37
N GLN A 44 8.84 6.91 8.57
CA GLN A 44 8.26 7.82 7.59
C GLN A 44 6.74 7.73 7.60
N TYR A 45 6.07 8.88 7.50
CA TYR A 45 4.63 8.97 7.31
C TYR A 45 4.32 9.37 5.87
N PHE A 46 3.35 8.70 5.25
CA PHE A 46 2.84 8.98 3.91
C PHE A 46 1.36 9.31 3.94
N HIS A 47 0.95 10.28 3.13
CA HIS A 47 -0.45 10.55 2.82
C HIS A 47 -0.89 9.71 1.62
N VAL A 48 -2.01 8.97 1.78
CA VAL A 48 -2.56 8.02 0.81
C VAL A 48 -3.99 8.42 0.42
N GLY A 49 -4.19 9.72 0.19
CA GLY A 49 -5.49 10.26 -0.23
C GLY A 49 -6.55 10.28 0.89
N GLU A 50 -7.54 11.16 0.76
CA GLU A 50 -8.78 11.17 1.56
C GLU A 50 -8.61 11.10 3.09
N GLY A 51 -7.48 11.56 3.62
CA GLY A 51 -7.16 11.49 5.04
C GLY A 51 -6.81 10.09 5.56
N SER A 52 -6.35 9.22 4.66
CA SER A 52 -5.74 7.92 4.96
C SER A 52 -4.22 8.03 4.88
N PHE A 53 -3.52 7.24 5.70
CA PHE A 53 -2.07 7.32 5.80
C PHE A 53 -1.39 5.96 5.94
N LEU A 54 -0.10 5.93 5.63
CA LEU A 54 0.79 4.80 5.86
C LEU A 54 1.97 5.25 6.73
N GLU A 55 2.21 4.51 7.81
CA GLU A 55 3.36 4.70 8.70
C GLU A 55 4.35 3.56 8.47
N LEU A 56 5.62 3.91 8.29
CA LEU A 56 6.73 2.97 8.22
C LEU A 56 7.64 3.20 9.41
N PHE A 57 8.04 2.13 10.09
CA PHE A 57 9.07 2.16 11.11
C PHE A 57 10.18 1.15 10.79
N ALA A 58 11.43 1.58 10.92
CA ALA A 58 12.57 0.69 10.79
C ALA A 58 12.57 -0.32 11.95
N GLY A 59 12.64 -1.62 11.65
CA GLY A 59 12.69 -2.66 12.67
C GLY A 59 12.88 -4.06 12.11
N GLU A 60 13.08 -5.00 13.03
CA GLU A 60 13.16 -6.43 12.69
C GLU A 60 11.76 -7.05 12.70
N HIS A 61 11.51 -7.94 11.76
CA HIS A 61 10.33 -8.79 11.73
C HIS A 61 10.65 -10.09 10.99
N ASP A 62 9.90 -11.14 11.32
CA ASP A 62 9.97 -12.40 10.61
C ASP A 62 9.53 -12.23 9.15
N ALA A 63 9.98 -13.14 8.29
CA ALA A 63 9.44 -13.26 6.95
C ALA A 63 7.92 -13.46 7.00
N ARG A 64 7.21 -12.93 5.99
CA ARG A 64 5.76 -13.08 5.90
C ARG A 64 5.36 -14.56 5.90
N ASP A 65 4.33 -14.89 6.66
CA ASP A 65 3.74 -16.24 6.74
C ASP A 65 2.23 -16.13 6.49
N ASP A 66 1.69 -16.97 5.61
CA ASP A 66 0.26 -16.97 5.24
C ASP A 66 -0.68 -17.33 6.42
N ARG A 67 -0.14 -17.83 7.53
CA ARG A 67 -0.87 -18.11 8.77
C ARG A 67 -1.03 -16.86 9.66
N GLN A 68 -0.37 -15.75 9.33
CA GLN A 68 -0.57 -14.48 10.03
C GLN A 68 -1.97 -13.93 9.77
N SER A 69 -2.54 -13.23 10.76
CA SER A 69 -3.89 -12.64 10.66
C SER A 69 -3.96 -11.55 9.59
N TYR A 70 -2.90 -10.75 9.48
CA TYR A 70 -2.78 -9.70 8.47
C TYR A 70 -2.50 -10.30 7.08
N ARG A 71 -3.36 -9.96 6.11
CA ARG A 71 -3.31 -10.56 4.76
C ARG A 71 -2.75 -9.65 3.67
N HIS A 72 -3.20 -8.41 3.62
CA HIS A 72 -2.79 -7.38 2.67
C HIS A 72 -3.43 -6.05 3.06
N PHE A 73 -3.02 -4.99 2.39
CA PHE A 73 -3.76 -3.74 2.31
C PHE A 73 -4.06 -3.41 0.84
N CYS A 74 -5.04 -2.54 0.64
CA CYS A 74 -5.61 -2.30 -0.67
C CYS A 74 -5.48 -0.81 -1.02
N LEU A 75 -5.04 -0.53 -2.23
CA LEU A 75 -4.85 0.81 -2.79
C LEU A 75 -5.80 0.99 -3.97
N GLN A 76 -6.64 2.03 -3.88
CA GLN A 76 -7.50 2.39 -4.99
C GLN A 76 -6.68 3.08 -6.09
N VAL A 77 -6.95 2.71 -7.34
CA VAL A 77 -6.36 3.30 -8.54
C VAL A 77 -7.46 3.66 -9.54
N GLU A 78 -7.23 4.69 -10.35
CA GLU A 78 -8.21 5.16 -11.33
C GLU A 78 -8.29 4.26 -12.56
N ASP A 79 -7.13 3.85 -13.09
CA ASP A 79 -6.99 2.92 -14.22
C ASP A 79 -5.99 1.82 -13.86
N ILE A 80 -6.51 0.66 -13.49
CA ILE A 80 -5.71 -0.48 -13.06
C ILE A 80 -4.91 -1.10 -14.20
N ALA A 81 -5.37 -1.01 -15.45
CA ALA A 81 -4.65 -1.57 -16.57
C ALA A 81 -3.41 -0.74 -16.87
N ALA A 82 -3.55 0.59 -16.89
CA ALA A 82 -2.45 1.52 -17.04
C ALA A 82 -1.45 1.41 -15.87
N GLU A 83 -1.95 1.28 -14.64
CA GLU A 83 -1.10 1.21 -13.46
C GLU A 83 -0.30 -0.11 -13.41
N VAL A 84 -0.93 -1.24 -13.72
CA VAL A 84 -0.23 -2.54 -13.83
C VAL A 84 0.86 -2.49 -14.89
N ASP A 85 0.60 -1.90 -16.05
CA ASP A 85 1.60 -1.72 -17.12
C ASP A 85 2.77 -0.82 -16.67
N ARG A 86 2.48 0.31 -16.01
CA ARG A 86 3.49 1.23 -15.45
C ARG A 86 4.40 0.51 -14.45
N LEU A 87 3.82 -0.21 -13.49
CA LEU A 87 4.57 -0.91 -12.45
C LEU A 87 5.42 -2.06 -13.02
N ARG A 88 4.89 -2.80 -14.00
CA ARG A 88 5.67 -3.84 -14.72
C ARG A 88 6.85 -3.23 -15.48
N LYS A 89 6.66 -2.08 -16.14
CA LYS A 89 7.75 -1.33 -16.81
C LYS A 89 8.80 -0.81 -15.83
N ALA A 90 8.42 -0.53 -14.59
CA ALA A 90 9.34 -0.21 -13.50
C ALA A 90 10.07 -1.44 -12.91
N GLY A 91 9.85 -2.64 -13.47
CA GLY A 91 10.55 -3.86 -13.10
C GLY A 91 9.84 -4.72 -12.05
N LEU A 92 8.59 -4.40 -11.68
CA LEU A 92 7.86 -5.14 -10.65
C LEU A 92 7.12 -6.35 -11.22
N THR A 93 7.03 -7.38 -10.41
CA THR A 93 6.10 -8.48 -10.65
C THR A 93 4.71 -8.07 -10.15
N VAL A 94 3.79 -7.83 -11.08
CA VAL A 94 2.39 -7.53 -10.78
C VAL A 94 1.51 -8.56 -11.45
N SER A 95 0.52 -9.11 -10.73
CA SER A 95 -0.42 -10.09 -11.30
C SER A 95 -1.25 -9.48 -12.44
N ASP A 96 -1.85 -10.34 -13.26
CA ASP A 96 -2.84 -9.88 -14.22
C ASP A 96 -4.06 -9.27 -13.53
N VAL A 97 -4.70 -8.32 -14.22
CA VAL A 97 -5.96 -7.73 -13.79
C VAL A 97 -7.05 -8.79 -13.88
N LYS A 98 -7.83 -8.94 -12.81
CA LYS A 98 -9.00 -9.82 -12.78
C LYS A 98 -10.15 -9.14 -12.05
N THR A 99 -11.37 -9.63 -12.27
CA THR A 99 -12.55 -9.18 -11.52
C THR A 99 -12.72 -10.02 -10.26
N GLY A 100 -12.81 -9.36 -9.11
CA GLY A 100 -13.10 -9.98 -7.82
C GLY A 100 -14.56 -10.40 -7.68
N THR A 101 -14.87 -11.21 -6.67
CA THR A 101 -16.26 -11.59 -6.32
C THR A 101 -17.09 -10.42 -5.79
N ASP A 102 -16.43 -9.32 -5.41
CA ASP A 102 -17.02 -8.02 -5.08
C ASP A 102 -17.33 -7.17 -6.32
N ARG A 103 -17.02 -7.68 -7.52
CA ARG A 103 -17.22 -7.07 -8.83
C ARG A 103 -16.32 -5.86 -9.11
N SER A 104 -15.27 -5.63 -8.32
CA SER A 104 -14.21 -4.66 -8.66
C SER A 104 -13.07 -5.32 -9.44
N TYR A 105 -12.27 -4.52 -10.14
CA TYR A 105 -11.01 -5.01 -10.69
C TYR A 105 -9.93 -5.04 -9.61
N GLN A 106 -9.07 -6.05 -9.67
CA GLN A 106 -7.94 -6.21 -8.77
C GLN A 106 -6.68 -6.71 -9.48
N ALA A 107 -5.52 -6.30 -8.98
CA ALA A 107 -4.20 -6.82 -9.31
C ALA A 107 -3.32 -6.81 -8.05
N TRP A 108 -2.26 -7.61 -8.03
CA TRP A 108 -1.49 -7.87 -6.81
C TRP A 108 0.00 -7.68 -7.03
N LEU A 109 0.67 -7.12 -6.02
CA LEU A 109 2.11 -6.98 -5.92
C LEU A 109 2.57 -7.07 -4.47
N GLU A 110 3.88 -7.05 -4.26
CA GLU A 110 4.51 -7.03 -2.94
C GLU A 110 5.44 -5.83 -2.82
N ASP A 111 5.56 -5.30 -1.60
CA ASP A 111 6.61 -4.34 -1.26
C ASP A 111 7.97 -5.06 -1.02
N PRO A 112 9.06 -4.32 -0.77
CA PRO A 112 10.38 -4.91 -0.50
C PRO A 112 10.44 -5.85 0.71
N ASP A 113 9.49 -5.74 1.64
CA ASP A 113 9.42 -6.56 2.85
C ASP A 113 8.48 -7.77 2.71
N GLY A 114 7.83 -7.92 1.54
CA GLY A 114 6.88 -9.00 1.23
C GLY A 114 5.45 -8.70 1.65
N ASN A 115 5.12 -7.46 2.03
CA ASN A 115 3.75 -7.06 2.33
C ASN A 115 2.94 -7.09 1.04
N ARG A 116 1.86 -7.87 1.05
CA ARG A 116 0.96 -7.97 -0.09
C ARG A 116 0.12 -6.71 -0.24
N ILE A 117 0.09 -6.19 -1.46
CA ILE A 117 -0.66 -5.01 -1.85
C ILE A 117 -1.68 -5.42 -2.92
N GLU A 118 -2.94 -5.08 -2.71
CA GLU A 118 -3.99 -5.14 -3.74
C GLU A 118 -4.10 -3.76 -4.40
N LEU A 119 -4.03 -3.71 -5.73
CA LEU A 119 -4.51 -2.58 -6.51
C LEU A 119 -5.98 -2.80 -6.82
N HIS A 120 -6.79 -1.77 -6.67
CA HIS A 120 -8.24 -1.88 -6.77
C HIS A 120 -8.84 -0.77 -7.61
N GLN A 121 -9.70 -1.13 -8.56
CA GLN A 121 -10.49 -0.17 -9.31
C GLN A 121 -11.97 -0.56 -9.22
N TYR A 122 -12.80 0.37 -8.74
CA TYR A 122 -14.24 0.18 -8.72
C TYR A 122 -14.80 0.05 -10.14
N THR A 123 -15.73 -0.87 -10.31
CA THR A 123 -16.60 -0.93 -11.49
C THR A 123 -17.98 -0.36 -11.14
N PRO A 124 -18.83 -0.05 -12.14
CA PRO A 124 -20.22 0.34 -11.89
C PRO A 124 -21.03 -0.68 -11.09
N ASP A 125 -20.65 -1.95 -11.13
CA ASP A 125 -21.33 -3.04 -10.42
C ASP A 125 -20.67 -3.41 -9.09
N SER A 126 -19.64 -2.67 -8.66
CA SER A 126 -18.92 -2.98 -7.43
C SER A 126 -19.87 -2.99 -6.23
N LYS A 127 -19.79 -4.06 -5.44
CA LYS A 127 -20.55 -4.20 -4.18
C LYS A 127 -20.15 -3.16 -3.14
N GLN A 128 -18.98 -2.56 -3.30
CA GLN A 128 -18.44 -1.55 -2.38
C GLN A 128 -18.90 -0.14 -2.76
N LEU A 129 -19.25 0.10 -4.03
CA LEU A 129 -19.60 1.44 -4.55
C LEU A 129 -20.70 2.17 -3.75
N PRO A 130 -21.76 1.51 -3.24
CA PRO A 130 -22.77 2.18 -2.40
C PRO A 130 -22.24 2.77 -1.08
N TRP A 131 -21.00 2.42 -0.69
CA TRP A 131 -20.36 2.82 0.56
C TRP A 131 -19.10 3.68 0.33
N ALA A 132 -18.68 3.85 -0.91
CA ALA A 132 -17.44 4.53 -1.29
C ALA A 132 -17.62 6.04 -1.52
N MET A 133 -18.64 6.66 -0.90
CA MET A 133 -18.96 8.09 -0.98
C MET A 133 -18.79 8.79 0.37
#